data_AF-A0A4P0YCD9-F1
#
_entry.id   AF-A0A4P0YCD9-F1
#
_cell.length_a   1.000
_cell.length_b   1.000
_cell.length_c   1.000
_cell.angle_alpha   90.00
_cell.angle_beta   90.00
_cell.angle_gamma   90.00
#
_symmetry.space_group_name_H-M   'P 1'
#
loop_
_entity.id
_entity.type
_entity.pdbx_description
1 polymer ?
#
loop_
_entity_poly.entity_id
_entity_poly.type
_entity_poly.pdbx_seq_one_letter_code
_entity_poly.pdbx_strand_id
1 'polypeptide(L)'
;MQKLETLAWQFRIQGWTVALGASGTIKAAQEVLVAMGEKDGFITPERLEMLVNELLKHKNFDALSLPGLSEDRKAVFAPGLAILCGVFDALAIKELRLSDGALREGVLYEMEGRFRHQDIRSRTAQSLANQYNIDREQARRVLETTTQMLEQWQEQNPKLANPHLAALLKWAVMLHEVGLNINHSGMHRHSAYILQNSDLPGFNQEQQMLMATLVRYHRKAIKLDRSAALYAIQEKSSFCR
;
A
#
# COMPACT_ATOMS: atom_id res chain seq x y z
N MET A 1 -7.11 -20.36 -10.08
CA MET A 1 -5.93 -19.81 -10.79
C MET A 1 -6.13 -18.39 -11.35
N GLN A 2 -7.36 -17.94 -11.64
CA GLN A 2 -7.67 -16.65 -12.26
C GLN A 2 -7.09 -15.36 -11.59
N LYS A 3 -6.68 -15.41 -10.31
CA LYS A 3 -6.18 -14.23 -9.59
C LYS A 3 -4.75 -13.81 -9.98
N LEU A 4 -3.91 -14.72 -10.49
CA LEU A 4 -2.51 -14.43 -10.85
C LEU A 4 -2.25 -14.43 -12.37
N GLU A 5 -3.20 -14.92 -13.18
CA GLU A 5 -3.03 -15.11 -14.63
C GLU A 5 -2.61 -13.82 -15.35
N THR A 6 -3.19 -12.68 -14.98
CA THR A 6 -2.90 -11.39 -15.63
C THR A 6 -1.50 -10.83 -15.32
N LEU A 7 -0.89 -11.26 -14.21
CA LEU A 7 0.40 -10.75 -13.72
C LEU A 7 1.55 -11.74 -13.95
N ALA A 8 1.25 -13.05 -14.00
CA ALA A 8 2.25 -14.11 -14.05
C ALA A 8 3.24 -13.93 -15.21
N TRP A 9 2.76 -13.58 -16.40
CA TRP A 9 3.62 -13.35 -17.57
C TRP A 9 4.58 -12.16 -17.37
N GLN A 10 4.08 -11.03 -16.85
CA GLN A 10 4.89 -9.84 -16.60
C GLN A 10 5.98 -10.11 -15.56
N PHE A 11 5.62 -10.78 -14.46
CA PHE A 11 6.57 -11.12 -13.39
C PHE A 11 7.64 -12.11 -13.87
N ARG A 12 7.26 -13.10 -14.67
CA ARG A 12 8.22 -14.09 -15.21
C ARG A 12 9.22 -13.49 -16.20
N ILE A 13 8.80 -12.50 -17.00
CA ILE A 13 9.70 -11.79 -17.92
C ILE A 13 10.64 -10.85 -17.16
N GLN A 14 10.11 -10.12 -16.18
CA GLN A 14 10.93 -9.26 -15.32
C GLN A 14 11.99 -10.08 -14.57
N GLY A 15 11.59 -11.25 -14.09
CA GLY A 15 12.45 -12.17 -13.36
C GLY A 15 12.87 -11.64 -11.99
N TRP A 16 13.61 -12.47 -11.27
CA TRP A 16 14.22 -12.14 -9.98
C TRP A 16 15.49 -12.96 -9.77
N THR A 17 16.43 -12.41 -9.01
CA THR A 17 17.64 -13.14 -8.58
C THR A 17 17.34 -14.02 -7.36
N VAL A 18 16.44 -13.57 -6.48
CA VAL A 18 16.02 -14.28 -5.27
C VAL A 18 14.53 -14.06 -5.04
N ALA A 19 13.81 -15.13 -4.67
CA ALA A 19 12.44 -15.02 -4.20
C ALA A 19 12.40 -15.09 -2.67
N LEU A 20 11.77 -14.10 -2.05
CA LEU A 20 11.59 -14.01 -0.61
C LEU A 20 10.10 -14.10 -0.28
N GLY A 21 9.79 -14.86 0.75
CA GLY A 21 8.46 -15.02 1.30
C GLY A 21 8.37 -14.48 2.72
N ALA A 22 7.28 -13.82 3.07
CA ALA A 22 7.05 -13.29 4.41
C ALA A 22 5.73 -13.78 5.01
N SER A 23 5.54 -13.49 6.29
CA SER A 23 4.31 -13.79 7.05
C SER A 23 4.13 -15.25 7.44
N GLY A 24 3.00 -15.52 8.10
CA GLY A 24 2.70 -16.78 8.76
C GLY A 24 2.88 -18.01 7.87
N THR A 25 2.08 -18.16 6.83
CA THR A 25 2.00 -19.40 6.05
C THR A 25 3.36 -19.92 5.59
N ILE A 26 4.21 -19.03 5.09
CA ILE A 26 5.55 -19.37 4.58
C ILE A 26 6.45 -19.81 5.73
N LYS A 27 6.39 -19.12 6.88
CA LYS A 27 7.11 -19.52 8.10
C LYS A 27 6.70 -20.91 8.56
N ALA A 28 5.41 -21.22 8.62
CA ALA A 28 4.95 -22.55 9.03
C ALA A 28 5.35 -23.64 8.02
N ALA A 29 5.29 -23.35 6.71
CA ALA A 29 5.75 -24.30 5.70
C ALA A 29 7.24 -24.64 5.88
N GLN A 30 8.08 -23.64 6.16
CA GLN A 30 9.48 -23.84 6.48
C GLN A 30 9.67 -24.65 7.78
N GLU A 31 8.98 -24.28 8.86
CA GLU A 31 9.08 -24.97 10.16
C GLU A 31 8.72 -26.45 10.05
N VAL A 32 7.66 -26.77 9.28
CA VAL A 32 7.26 -28.16 9.02
C VAL A 32 8.30 -28.89 8.17
N LEU A 33 8.82 -28.27 7.11
CA LEU A 33 9.88 -28.89 6.29
C LEU A 33 11.15 -29.19 7.10
N VAL A 34 11.57 -28.27 7.95
CA VAL A 34 12.72 -28.45 8.85
C VAL A 34 12.45 -29.59 9.83
N ALA A 35 11.25 -29.65 10.40
CA ALA A 35 10.87 -30.72 11.32
C ALA A 35 10.72 -32.10 10.63
N MET A 36 10.45 -32.12 9.32
CA MET A 36 10.45 -33.33 8.48
C MET A 36 11.85 -33.76 8.03
N GLY A 37 12.90 -32.96 8.29
CA GLY A 37 14.31 -33.33 8.05
C GLY A 37 15.04 -32.51 6.98
N GLU A 38 14.40 -31.51 6.38
CA GLU A 38 15.06 -30.61 5.41
C GLU A 38 16.00 -29.63 6.13
N LYS A 39 17.26 -29.52 5.68
CA LYS A 39 18.32 -28.83 6.45
C LYS A 39 18.55 -27.37 6.07
N ASP A 40 18.18 -26.95 4.87
CA ASP A 40 18.52 -25.63 4.32
C ASP A 40 17.40 -24.58 4.47
N GLY A 41 16.19 -25.01 4.85
CA GLY A 41 15.04 -24.14 5.03
C GLY A 41 14.49 -23.50 3.75
N PHE A 42 14.88 -23.98 2.56
CA PHE A 42 14.32 -23.49 1.30
C PHE A 42 13.00 -24.19 0.98
N ILE A 43 12.06 -23.43 0.41
CA ILE A 43 10.82 -23.98 -0.12
C ILE A 43 10.98 -24.11 -1.63
N THR A 44 10.81 -25.33 -2.15
CA THR A 44 10.89 -25.67 -3.58
C THR A 44 9.60 -26.36 -4.02
N PRO A 45 9.30 -26.47 -5.33
CA PRO A 45 8.13 -27.20 -5.82
C PRO A 45 8.04 -28.63 -5.27
N GLU A 46 9.17 -29.35 -5.25
CA GLU A 46 9.24 -30.74 -4.80
C GLU A 46 8.91 -30.86 -3.30
N ARG A 47 9.42 -29.92 -2.50
CA ARG A 47 9.13 -29.85 -1.06
C ARG A 47 7.69 -29.43 -0.77
N LEU A 48 7.09 -28.61 -1.61
CA LEU A 48 5.66 -28.29 -1.51
C LEU A 48 4.80 -29.52 -1.79
N GLU A 49 5.15 -30.33 -2.81
CA GLU A 49 4.47 -31.60 -3.05
C GLU A 49 4.59 -32.56 -1.86
N MET A 50 5.76 -32.62 -1.21
CA MET A 50 5.92 -33.38 0.04
C MET A 50 4.97 -32.90 1.14
N LEU A 51 4.87 -31.58 1.36
CA LEU A 51 3.93 -31.01 2.35
C LEU A 51 2.47 -31.31 1.99
N VAL A 52 2.10 -31.23 0.71
CA VAL A 52 0.75 -31.56 0.24
C VAL A 52 0.45 -33.04 0.50
N ASN A 53 1.38 -33.93 0.19
CA ASN A 53 1.22 -35.37 0.42
C ASN A 53 1.06 -35.70 1.90
N GLU A 54 1.82 -35.06 2.80
CA GLU A 54 1.64 -35.23 4.25
C GLU A 54 0.30 -34.66 4.74
N LEU A 55 -0.10 -33.51 4.22
CA LEU A 55 -1.35 -32.88 4.58
C LEU A 55 -2.56 -33.75 4.21
N LEU A 56 -2.54 -34.36 3.02
CA LEU A 56 -3.61 -35.23 2.51
C LEU A 56 -3.78 -36.54 3.30
N LYS A 57 -2.83 -36.91 4.17
CA LYS A 57 -2.99 -38.05 5.10
C LYS A 57 -4.01 -37.79 6.21
N HIS A 58 -4.36 -36.52 6.43
CA HIS A 58 -5.27 -36.09 7.50
C HIS A 58 -6.64 -35.69 6.94
N LYS A 59 -7.73 -36.15 7.56
CA LYS A 59 -9.10 -35.97 7.03
C LYS A 59 -9.76 -34.64 7.40
N ASN A 60 -9.32 -34.00 8.48
CA ASN A 60 -9.85 -32.73 8.96
C ASN A 60 -8.72 -31.87 9.55
N PHE A 61 -8.99 -30.58 9.75
CA PHE A 61 -8.01 -29.65 10.31
C PHE A 61 -7.68 -29.96 11.78
N ASP A 62 -8.66 -30.43 12.55
CA ASP A 62 -8.46 -30.72 13.98
C ASP A 62 -7.52 -31.91 14.22
N ALA A 63 -7.55 -32.93 13.35
CA ALA A 63 -6.64 -34.07 13.40
C ALA A 63 -5.32 -33.81 12.65
N LEU A 64 -5.11 -32.63 12.06
CA LEU A 64 -3.86 -32.30 11.38
C LEU A 64 -2.71 -32.33 12.39
N SER A 65 -1.82 -33.31 12.30
CA SER A 65 -0.66 -33.43 13.17
C SER A 65 0.59 -33.43 12.31
N LEU A 66 1.09 -32.23 12.01
CA LEU A 66 2.34 -32.04 11.29
C LEU A 66 3.44 -31.63 12.29
N PRO A 67 4.63 -32.25 12.22
CA PRO A 67 5.72 -31.87 13.10
C PRO A 67 6.12 -30.41 12.83
N GLY A 68 6.32 -29.62 13.89
CA GLY A 68 6.65 -28.19 13.77
C GLY A 68 5.46 -27.25 13.54
N LEU A 69 4.23 -27.76 13.35
CA LEU A 69 3.04 -26.93 13.20
C LEU A 69 2.36 -26.68 14.56
N SER A 70 2.16 -25.41 14.94
CA SER A 70 1.43 -25.08 16.17
C SER A 70 -0.08 -25.27 16.03
N GLU A 71 -0.77 -25.50 17.16
CA GLU A 71 -2.23 -25.69 17.21
C GLU A 71 -3.00 -24.54 16.55
N ASP A 72 -2.64 -23.30 16.87
CA ASP A 72 -3.27 -22.08 16.33
C ASP A 72 -3.19 -21.99 14.79
N ARG A 73 -2.29 -22.75 14.17
CA ARG A 73 -2.01 -22.68 12.73
C ARG A 73 -2.67 -23.80 11.95
N LYS A 74 -3.18 -24.85 12.59
CA LYS A 74 -3.84 -25.97 11.92
C LYS A 74 -4.99 -25.54 11.01
N ALA A 75 -5.85 -24.66 11.53
CA ALA A 75 -7.03 -24.17 10.81
C ALA A 75 -6.70 -23.38 9.53
N VAL A 76 -5.53 -22.73 9.46
CA VAL A 76 -5.15 -21.85 8.34
C VAL A 76 -4.02 -22.41 7.47
N PHE A 77 -3.38 -23.50 7.89
CA PHE A 77 -2.22 -24.07 7.19
C PHE A 77 -2.60 -24.64 5.82
N ALA A 78 -3.62 -25.51 5.76
CA ALA A 78 -4.07 -26.13 4.52
C ALA A 78 -4.47 -25.11 3.42
N PRO A 79 -5.35 -24.12 3.68
CA PRO A 79 -5.67 -23.12 2.65
C PRO A 79 -4.47 -22.24 2.31
N GLY A 80 -3.60 -21.94 3.28
CA GLY A 80 -2.36 -21.21 3.05
C GLY A 80 -1.40 -21.96 2.13
N LEU A 81 -1.19 -23.25 2.36
CA LEU A 81 -0.36 -24.11 1.54
C LEU A 81 -0.89 -24.20 0.11
N ALA A 82 -2.21 -24.33 -0.06
CA ALA A 82 -2.83 -24.35 -1.39
C ALA A 82 -2.57 -23.05 -2.18
N ILE A 83 -2.65 -21.89 -1.50
CA ILE A 83 -2.29 -20.60 -2.11
C ILE A 83 -0.80 -20.57 -2.47
N LEU A 84 0.07 -21.06 -1.58
CA LEU A 84 1.51 -21.11 -1.81
C LEU A 84 1.87 -21.97 -3.03
N CYS A 85 1.27 -23.16 -3.17
CA CYS A 85 1.42 -23.99 -4.37
C CYS A 85 0.96 -23.24 -5.62
N GLY A 86 -0.22 -22.62 -5.58
CA GLY A 86 -0.71 -21.83 -6.72
C GLY A 86 0.19 -20.66 -7.11
N VAL A 87 0.89 -20.04 -6.14
CA VAL A 87 1.90 -18.99 -6.42
C VAL A 87 3.14 -19.58 -7.09
N PHE A 88 3.63 -20.73 -6.62
CA PHE A 88 4.75 -21.44 -7.25
C PHE A 88 4.44 -21.85 -8.69
N ASP A 89 3.26 -22.43 -8.92
CA ASP A 89 2.80 -22.84 -10.24
C ASP A 89 2.69 -21.65 -11.20
N ALA A 90 2.06 -20.56 -10.76
CA ALA A 90 1.83 -19.39 -11.59
C ALA A 90 3.14 -18.66 -11.95
N LEU A 91 4.04 -18.52 -10.98
CA LEU A 91 5.26 -17.74 -11.12
C LEU A 91 6.49 -18.58 -11.51
N ALA A 92 6.37 -19.91 -11.58
CA ALA A 92 7.46 -20.85 -11.83
C ALA A 92 8.67 -20.62 -10.89
N ILE A 93 8.38 -20.43 -9.59
CA ILE A 93 9.41 -20.20 -8.58
C ILE A 93 10.18 -21.51 -8.34
N LYS A 94 11.51 -21.44 -8.40
CA LYS A 94 12.39 -22.59 -8.14
C LYS A 94 12.72 -22.74 -6.66
N GLU A 95 13.04 -21.62 -6.01
CA GLU A 95 13.45 -21.56 -4.62
C GLU A 95 12.87 -20.31 -3.97
N LEU A 96 12.25 -20.46 -2.79
CA LEU A 96 11.73 -19.38 -1.96
C LEU A 96 12.39 -19.45 -0.58
N ARG A 97 12.87 -18.30 -0.08
CA ARG A 97 13.47 -18.17 1.25
C ARG A 97 12.56 -17.40 2.19
N LEU A 98 12.53 -17.76 3.47
CA LEU A 98 11.83 -16.94 4.47
C LEU A 98 12.57 -15.62 4.69
N SER A 99 11.81 -14.53 4.72
CA SER A 99 12.24 -13.21 5.19
C SER A 99 11.71 -12.99 6.61
N ASP A 100 12.59 -12.59 7.52
CA ASP A 100 12.22 -12.18 8.88
C ASP A 100 11.49 -10.83 8.91
N GLY A 101 11.70 -10.00 7.89
CA GLY A 101 11.00 -8.73 7.71
C GLY A 101 9.70 -8.88 6.92
N ALA A 102 8.66 -8.17 7.37
CA ALA A 102 7.36 -8.05 6.72
C ALA A 102 6.88 -6.59 6.75
N LEU A 103 5.57 -6.37 6.94
CA LEU A 103 4.98 -5.04 6.91
C LEU A 103 5.44 -4.15 8.07
N ARG A 104 5.61 -4.71 9.27
CA ARG A 104 5.95 -3.95 10.47
C ARG A 104 7.32 -3.29 10.34
N GLU A 105 8.29 -4.03 9.84
CA GLU A 105 9.65 -3.55 9.62
C GLU A 105 9.64 -2.48 8.53
N GLY A 106 8.90 -2.67 7.44
CA GLY A 106 8.72 -1.65 6.40
C GLY A 106 8.15 -0.33 6.91
N VAL A 107 7.11 -0.38 7.76
CA VAL A 107 6.52 0.81 8.41
C VAL A 107 7.51 1.46 9.37
N LEU A 108 8.26 0.66 10.16
CA LEU A 108 9.28 1.19 11.07
C LEU A 108 10.39 1.93 10.31
N TYR A 109 10.87 1.36 9.21
CA TYR A 109 11.86 2.01 8.34
C TYR A 109 11.29 3.27 7.66
N GLU A 110 10.02 3.27 7.24
CA GLU A 110 9.37 4.48 6.72
C GLU A 110 9.32 5.58 7.79
N MET A 111 8.96 5.23 9.02
CA MET A 111 8.94 6.17 10.15
C MET A 111 10.33 6.74 10.42
N GLU A 112 11.39 5.91 10.41
CA GLU A 112 12.78 6.38 10.56
C GLU A 112 13.20 7.28 9.38
N GLY A 113 12.87 6.89 8.14
CA GLY A 113 13.19 7.63 6.92
C GLY A 113 12.57 9.03 6.86
N ARG A 114 11.39 9.22 7.46
CA ARG A 114 10.76 10.54 7.64
C ARG A 114 11.62 11.47 8.50
N PHE A 115 12.35 10.96 9.49
CA PHE A 115 13.30 11.76 10.28
C PHE A 115 14.58 12.10 9.47
N ARG A 116 14.95 11.26 8.50
CA ARG A 116 16.13 11.46 7.62
C ARG A 116 15.82 12.15 6.28
N HIS A 117 14.69 12.86 6.16
CA HIS A 117 14.26 13.63 4.98
C HIS A 117 14.07 12.82 3.67
N GLN A 118 13.89 11.50 3.75
CA GLN A 118 13.50 10.68 2.58
C GLN A 118 11.97 10.50 2.57
N ASP A 119 11.24 11.58 2.29
CA ASP A 119 9.77 11.50 2.25
C ASP A 119 9.31 10.81 0.95
N ILE A 120 8.85 9.57 1.08
CA ILE A 120 8.27 8.77 -0.02
C ILE A 120 7.15 9.56 -0.72
N ARG A 121 6.38 10.35 0.02
CA ARG A 121 5.28 11.16 -0.53
C ARG A 121 5.79 12.22 -1.51
N SER A 122 6.97 12.80 -1.26
CA SER A 122 7.60 13.73 -2.19
C SER A 122 7.97 13.05 -3.50
N ARG A 123 8.48 11.82 -3.45
CA ARG A 123 8.76 11.03 -4.66
C ARG A 123 7.47 10.68 -5.40
N THR A 124 6.43 10.27 -4.69
CA THR A 124 5.10 9.95 -5.26
C THR A 124 4.51 11.16 -5.98
N ALA A 125 4.46 12.33 -5.33
CA ALA A 125 3.93 13.54 -5.93
C ALA A 125 4.76 14.00 -7.16
N GLN A 126 6.09 13.91 -7.08
CA GLN A 126 6.96 14.23 -8.22
C GLN A 126 6.76 13.25 -9.38
N SER A 127 6.58 11.96 -9.10
CA SER A 127 6.29 10.92 -10.09
C SER A 127 4.97 11.20 -10.80
N LEU A 128 3.91 11.53 -10.06
CA LEU A 128 2.63 11.94 -10.64
C LEU A 128 2.74 13.20 -11.49
N ALA A 129 3.46 14.21 -11.00
CA ALA A 129 3.65 15.45 -11.76
C ALA A 129 4.35 15.18 -13.10
N ASN A 130 5.31 14.25 -13.14
CA ASN A 130 5.98 13.83 -14.36
C ASN A 130 5.05 13.03 -15.28
N GLN A 131 4.34 12.03 -14.73
CA GLN A 131 3.45 11.16 -15.47
C GLN A 131 2.31 11.93 -16.17
N TYR A 132 1.78 12.95 -15.50
CA TYR A 132 0.69 13.78 -16.00
C TYR A 132 1.16 15.13 -16.57
N ASN A 133 2.47 15.32 -16.80
CA ASN A 133 3.04 16.54 -17.39
C ASN A 133 2.50 17.84 -16.76
N ILE A 134 2.42 17.88 -15.43
CA ILE A 134 1.94 19.06 -14.70
C ILE A 134 2.91 20.23 -14.94
N ASP A 135 2.37 21.42 -15.21
CA ASP A 135 3.16 22.65 -15.27
C ASP A 135 3.72 22.97 -13.88
N ARG A 136 5.03 22.72 -13.72
CA ARG A 136 5.73 22.91 -12.45
C ARG A 136 5.82 24.38 -12.04
N GLU A 137 5.91 25.30 -13.00
CA GLU A 137 5.95 26.74 -12.71
C GLU A 137 4.59 27.22 -12.21
N GLN A 138 3.50 26.72 -12.81
CA GLN A 138 2.15 26.99 -12.31
C GLN A 138 1.92 26.40 -10.93
N ALA A 139 2.28 25.13 -10.71
CA ALA A 139 2.18 24.49 -9.41
C ALA A 139 2.95 25.27 -8.32
N ARG A 140 4.17 25.74 -8.63
CA ARG A 140 4.98 26.57 -7.73
C ARG A 140 4.31 27.90 -7.41
N ARG A 141 3.80 28.64 -8.40
CA ARG A 141 3.10 29.93 -8.18
C ARG A 141 1.90 29.77 -7.23
N VAL A 142 1.09 28.73 -7.43
CA VAL A 142 -0.07 28.47 -6.56
C VAL A 142 0.38 28.03 -5.17
N LEU A 143 1.47 27.25 -5.07
CA LEU A 143 2.03 26.83 -3.78
C LEU A 143 2.51 28.01 -2.96
N GLU A 144 3.25 28.94 -3.56
CA GLU A 144 3.75 30.16 -2.89
C GLU A 144 2.59 31.01 -2.36
N THR A 145 1.60 31.28 -3.21
CA THR A 145 0.40 32.05 -2.84
C THR A 145 -0.35 31.37 -1.69
N THR A 146 -0.57 30.05 -1.79
CA THR A 146 -1.30 29.28 -0.79
C THR A 146 -0.54 29.21 0.54
N THR A 147 0.79 29.09 0.49
CA THR A 147 1.64 29.01 1.69
C THR A 147 1.60 30.33 2.46
N GLN A 148 1.69 31.47 1.77
CA GLN A 148 1.59 32.79 2.40
C GLN A 148 0.23 33.02 3.09
N MET A 149 -0.86 32.56 2.47
CA MET A 149 -2.20 32.66 3.08
C MET A 149 -2.36 31.68 4.26
N LEU A 150 -1.79 30.48 4.15
CA LEU A 150 -1.82 29.48 5.21
C LEU A 150 -1.09 29.96 6.46
N GLU A 151 0.09 30.56 6.31
CA GLU A 151 0.89 31.10 7.42
C GLU A 151 0.09 32.17 8.20
N GLN A 152 -0.51 33.14 7.50
CA GLN A 152 -1.37 34.15 8.12
C GLN A 152 -2.60 33.55 8.82
N TRP A 153 -3.23 32.52 8.22
CA TRP A 153 -4.36 31.84 8.84
C TRP A 153 -3.94 31.06 10.10
N GLN A 154 -2.76 30.43 10.09
CA GLN A 154 -2.21 29.68 11.23
C GLN A 154 -1.88 30.61 12.40
N GLU A 155 -1.34 31.80 12.14
CA GLU A 155 -1.09 32.83 13.16
C GLU A 155 -2.39 33.26 13.87
N GLN A 156 -3.49 33.39 13.11
CA GLN A 156 -4.80 33.76 13.65
C GLN A 156 -5.53 32.59 14.32
N ASN A 157 -5.23 31.34 13.92
CA ASN A 157 -5.94 30.14 14.37
C ASN A 157 -4.99 29.04 14.88
N PRO A 158 -4.12 29.33 15.87
CA PRO A 158 -3.05 28.41 16.27
C PRO A 158 -3.60 27.07 16.81
N LYS A 159 -4.78 27.07 17.42
CA LYS A 159 -5.43 25.84 17.93
C LYS A 159 -5.92 24.90 16.83
N LEU A 160 -6.17 25.42 15.62
CA LEU A 160 -6.63 24.65 14.47
C LEU A 160 -5.49 24.30 13.51
N ALA A 161 -4.31 24.91 13.68
CA ALA A 161 -3.14 24.65 12.87
C ALA A 161 -2.62 23.22 13.12
N ASN A 162 -2.54 22.42 12.05
CA ASN A 162 -1.99 21.08 12.10
C ASN A 162 -0.94 20.90 11.00
N PRO A 163 0.34 20.62 11.33
CA PRO A 163 1.41 20.45 10.35
C PRO A 163 1.14 19.35 9.31
N HIS A 164 0.44 18.28 9.68
CA HIS A 164 0.08 17.20 8.75
C HIS A 164 -0.95 17.66 7.71
N LEU A 165 -1.97 18.41 8.14
CA LEU A 165 -2.96 18.98 7.23
C LEU A 165 -2.34 20.05 6.31
N ALA A 166 -1.44 20.87 6.85
CA ALA A 166 -0.65 21.84 6.08
C ALA A 166 0.18 21.16 4.98
N ALA A 167 0.84 20.04 5.30
CA ALA A 167 1.58 19.27 4.32
C ALA A 167 0.67 18.68 3.22
N LEU A 168 -0.51 18.16 3.59
CA LEU A 168 -1.49 17.67 2.60
C LEU A 168 -2.02 18.78 1.69
N LEU A 169 -2.25 19.99 2.23
CA LEU A 169 -2.64 21.14 1.42
C LEU A 169 -1.56 21.48 0.40
N LYS A 170 -0.28 21.49 0.80
CA LYS A 170 0.84 21.72 -0.12
C LYS A 170 0.86 20.67 -1.24
N TRP A 171 0.63 19.39 -0.94
CA TRP A 171 0.52 18.34 -1.96
C TRP A 171 -0.70 18.51 -2.87
N ALA A 172 -1.86 18.86 -2.30
CA ALA A 172 -3.07 19.14 -3.08
C ALA A 172 -2.84 20.27 -4.09
N VAL A 173 -2.13 21.32 -3.69
CA VAL A 173 -1.74 22.42 -4.59
C VAL A 173 -0.78 21.93 -5.67
N MET A 174 0.25 21.17 -5.32
CA MET A 174 1.20 20.66 -6.31
C MET A 174 0.55 19.76 -7.37
N LEU A 175 -0.57 19.11 -7.04
CA LEU A 175 -1.25 18.13 -7.88
C LEU A 175 -2.61 18.61 -8.43
N HIS A 176 -2.98 19.88 -8.22
CA HIS A 176 -4.33 20.35 -8.56
C HIS A 176 -4.66 20.26 -10.06
N GLU A 177 -3.65 20.30 -10.93
CA GLU A 177 -3.78 20.21 -12.40
C GLU A 177 -3.52 18.81 -12.97
N VAL A 178 -3.40 17.77 -12.13
CA VAL A 178 -3.14 16.39 -12.60
C VAL A 178 -4.20 15.89 -13.61
N GLY A 179 -5.43 16.38 -13.53
CA GLY A 179 -6.53 16.08 -14.45
C GLY A 179 -6.59 16.94 -15.71
N LEU A 180 -5.66 17.88 -15.92
CA LEU A 180 -5.69 18.81 -17.04
C LEU A 180 -5.58 18.08 -18.40
N ASN A 181 -4.79 17.01 -18.47
CA ASN A 181 -4.64 16.19 -19.67
C ASN A 181 -5.91 15.41 -20.06
N ILE A 182 -6.88 15.27 -19.14
CA ILE A 182 -8.19 14.68 -19.46
C ILE A 182 -9.07 15.74 -20.11
N ASN A 183 -9.29 16.86 -19.41
CA ASN A 183 -10.02 18.00 -19.93
C ASN A 183 -9.81 19.23 -19.04
N HIS A 184 -9.66 20.40 -19.65
CA HIS A 184 -9.70 21.67 -18.92
C HIS A 184 -11.09 21.93 -18.31
N SER A 185 -12.17 21.58 -19.02
CA SER A 185 -13.55 21.69 -18.52
C SER A 185 -13.81 20.67 -17.41
N GLY A 186 -13.98 21.17 -16.19
CA GLY A 186 -14.20 20.29 -15.03
C GLY A 186 -12.93 19.66 -14.48
N MET A 187 -11.75 20.25 -14.74
CA MET A 187 -10.45 19.80 -14.24
C MET A 187 -10.44 19.38 -12.76
N HIS A 188 -11.01 20.17 -11.85
CA HIS A 188 -11.13 19.83 -10.42
C HIS A 188 -11.77 18.45 -10.15
N ARG A 189 -12.68 18.01 -11.03
CA ARG A 189 -13.31 16.69 -10.95
C ARG A 189 -12.36 15.58 -11.43
N HIS A 190 -11.66 15.82 -12.53
CA HIS A 190 -10.70 14.88 -13.12
C HIS A 190 -9.47 14.71 -12.22
N SER A 191 -8.93 15.80 -11.70
CA SER A 191 -7.81 15.79 -10.76
C SER A 191 -8.18 15.03 -9.48
N ALA A 192 -9.35 15.31 -8.89
CA ALA A 192 -9.83 14.57 -7.73
C ALA A 192 -10.03 13.08 -8.02
N TYR A 193 -10.57 12.74 -9.20
CA TYR A 193 -10.76 11.35 -9.62
C TYR A 193 -9.43 10.59 -9.74
N ILE A 194 -8.41 11.19 -10.36
CA ILE A 194 -7.08 10.59 -10.46
C ILE A 194 -6.50 10.38 -9.06
N LEU A 195 -6.49 11.42 -8.23
CA LEU A 195 -5.91 11.34 -6.88
C LEU A 195 -6.64 10.33 -5.99
N GLN A 196 -7.94 10.16 -6.15
CA GLN A 196 -8.74 9.21 -5.38
C GLN A 196 -8.51 7.75 -5.79
N ASN A 197 -8.20 7.48 -7.06
CA ASN A 197 -8.15 6.12 -7.62
C ASN A 197 -6.74 5.67 -8.05
N SER A 198 -5.71 6.47 -7.79
CA SER A 198 -4.31 6.11 -8.05
C SER A 198 -3.67 5.48 -6.82
N ASP A 199 -2.68 4.60 -7.02
CA ASP A 199 -1.83 4.15 -5.93
C ASP A 199 -0.82 5.24 -5.55
N LEU A 200 -0.89 5.73 -4.31
CA LEU A 200 -0.06 6.82 -3.81
C LEU A 200 0.86 6.35 -2.67
N PRO A 201 2.03 5.75 -2.97
CA PRO A 201 2.96 5.30 -1.94
C PRO A 201 3.29 6.39 -0.91
N GLY A 202 3.22 6.04 0.37
CA GLY A 202 3.45 6.94 1.51
C GLY A 202 2.21 7.73 1.98
N PHE A 203 1.08 7.67 1.26
CA PHE A 203 -0.20 8.22 1.72
C PHE A 203 -1.10 7.10 2.24
N ASN A 204 -1.75 7.32 3.37
CA ASN A 204 -2.84 6.44 3.82
C ASN A 204 -4.16 6.84 3.12
N GLN A 205 -5.20 5.99 3.24
CA GLN A 205 -6.49 6.21 2.58
C GLN A 205 -7.15 7.54 2.98
N GLU A 206 -7.10 7.93 4.25
CA GLU A 206 -7.70 9.19 4.74
C GLU A 206 -6.97 10.41 4.17
N GLN A 207 -5.63 10.37 4.15
CA GLN A 207 -4.78 11.41 3.58
C GLN A 207 -5.02 11.58 2.09
N GLN A 208 -5.10 10.47 1.34
CA GLN A 208 -5.39 10.46 -0.08
C GLN A 208 -6.79 11.03 -0.37
N MET A 209 -7.80 10.59 0.39
CA MET A 209 -9.17 11.08 0.24
C MET A 209 -9.28 12.58 0.56
N LEU A 210 -8.63 13.05 1.63
CA LEU A 210 -8.61 14.46 1.98
C LEU A 210 -7.92 15.28 0.88
N MET A 211 -6.75 14.84 0.39
CA MET A 211 -6.05 15.52 -0.70
C MET A 211 -6.91 15.61 -1.96
N ALA A 212 -7.55 14.50 -2.35
CA ALA A 212 -8.49 14.48 -3.48
C ALA A 212 -9.69 15.42 -3.25
N THR A 213 -10.18 15.54 -2.01
CA THR A 213 -11.28 16.44 -1.63
C THR A 213 -10.87 17.91 -1.71
N LEU A 214 -9.67 18.28 -1.23
CA LEU A 214 -9.14 19.64 -1.38
C LEU A 214 -9.06 20.02 -2.85
N VAL A 215 -8.51 19.13 -3.69
CA VAL A 215 -8.45 19.32 -5.13
C VAL A 215 -9.84 19.33 -5.77
N ARG A 216 -10.81 18.58 -5.25
CA ARG A 216 -12.18 18.57 -5.79
C ARG A 216 -12.85 19.93 -5.70
N TYR A 217 -12.58 20.69 -4.65
CA TYR A 217 -13.27 21.94 -4.34
C TYR A 217 -12.42 23.21 -4.59
N HIS A 218 -11.26 23.10 -5.25
CA HIS A 218 -10.38 24.24 -5.49
C HIS A 218 -10.95 25.32 -6.43
N ARG A 219 -12.02 25.04 -7.18
CA ARG A 219 -12.69 26.00 -8.08
C ARG A 219 -14.15 25.63 -8.32
N LYS A 220 -14.90 26.57 -8.93
CA LYS A 220 -16.35 26.48 -9.22
C LYS A 220 -17.17 26.44 -7.92
N ALA A 221 -18.49 26.26 -8.07
CA ALA A 221 -19.41 26.29 -6.94
C ALA A 221 -19.13 25.15 -5.95
N ILE A 222 -19.03 25.49 -4.67
CA ILE A 222 -18.80 24.55 -3.59
C ILE A 222 -20.17 24.14 -3.02
N LYS A 223 -20.45 22.83 -3.01
CA LYS A 223 -21.61 22.24 -2.34
C LYS A 223 -21.10 21.17 -1.38
N LEU A 224 -21.20 21.44 -0.08
CA LEU A 224 -20.67 20.59 1.00
C LEU A 224 -21.61 19.42 1.35
N ASP A 225 -22.87 19.49 0.91
CA ASP A 225 -23.97 18.55 1.20
C ASP A 225 -23.76 17.11 0.65
N ARG A 226 -22.66 16.83 -0.07
CA ARG A 226 -22.46 15.52 -0.74
C ARG A 226 -21.09 14.86 -0.53
N SER A 227 -20.21 15.40 0.30
CA SER A 227 -18.89 14.82 0.49
C SER A 227 -18.86 13.89 1.72
N ALA A 228 -19.06 12.59 1.49
CA ALA A 228 -18.81 11.55 2.49
C ALA A 228 -17.41 11.68 3.14
N ALA A 229 -16.44 12.22 2.39
CA ALA A 229 -15.09 12.50 2.86
C ALA A 229 -15.00 13.56 3.99
N LEU A 230 -15.87 14.58 4.00
CA LEU A 230 -15.85 15.60 5.06
C LEU A 230 -16.50 15.10 6.35
N TYR A 231 -17.55 14.27 6.24
CA TYR A 231 -18.20 13.65 7.40
C TYR A 231 -17.27 12.68 8.14
N ALA A 232 -16.50 11.86 7.40
CA ALA A 232 -15.53 10.93 7.98
C ALA A 232 -14.38 11.62 8.75
N ILE A 233 -14.01 12.84 8.35
CA ILE A 233 -12.97 13.64 9.02
C ILE A 233 -13.54 14.35 10.26
N GLN A 234 -14.79 14.82 10.21
CA GLN A 234 -15.45 15.43 11.36
C GLN A 234 -15.66 14.45 12.52
N GLU A 235 -16.13 13.23 12.28
CA GLU A 235 -16.39 12.26 13.35
C GLU A 235 -15.13 11.87 14.14
N LYS A 236 -13.97 11.77 13.49
CA LYS A 236 -12.71 11.35 14.13
C LYS A 236 -11.93 12.48 14.80
N SER A 237 -12.17 13.74 14.43
CA SER A 237 -11.61 14.89 15.15
C SER A 237 -12.10 15.01 16.61
N SER A 238 -13.20 14.32 16.94
CA SER A 238 -13.71 14.14 18.30
C SER A 238 -12.83 13.29 19.22
N PHE A 239 -11.85 12.55 18.67
CA PHE A 239 -10.97 11.65 19.42
C PHE A 239 -9.60 12.29 19.77
N CYS A 240 -9.36 13.54 19.34
CA CYS A 240 -8.21 14.35 19.77
C CYS A 240 -8.66 15.47 20.74
N ARG A 241 -9.41 15.09 21.77
CA ARG A 241 -9.45 15.81 23.06
C ARG A 241 -8.79 14.96 24.12
#